data_AF-A0A8T6WEQ3-F1
#
_entry.id   AF-A0A8T6WEQ3-F1
#
_cell.length_a   1.000
_cell.length_b   1.000
_cell.length_c   1.000
_cell.angle_alpha   90.00
_cell.angle_beta   90.00
_cell.angle_gamma   90.00
#
_symmetry.space_group_name_H-M   'P 1'
#
loop_
_entity.id
_entity.type
_entity.pdbx_description
1 polymer ?
#
loop_
_entity_poly.entity_id
_entity_poly.type
_entity_poly.pdbx_seq_one_letter_code
_entity_poly.pdbx_strand_id
1 'polypeptide(L)'
;MGKDLLLRVFSTLLAGLFTIGMVYATFLFPEILHALLSSIITSKEIEFLMWMHWTCCGAEGYGILWLIGVIALYLLVALVVAGFVLEKTHWSSYGSFLLYLPTLSYFALIMWEFSGIGILRVLWYPIVYIFPFLNFGYMPYYILRDFSRFIGISMDTVWMALGAIELAFVGSGIFVFLLGTKAWLYGKRGRKDIIDFGVFKYSRHPQYLGFVLWNFGLTLMTGIVPAMRGAYVSTWFPGFISVLLIVCVALFEEQTMVKQYGEEYQTYRKETPFLLPLPSFLAKLVIGPMKLLIGKNRPTKKQEIAYIFFLYLSLYLLTAFLLYTLMHAILWDS
;
A
#
# COMPACT_ATOMS: atom_id res chain seq x y z
N MET A 1 -14.22 -22.03 -33.09
CA MET A 1 -13.47 -21.60 -31.87
C MET A 1 -14.46 -21.53 -30.71
N GLY A 2 -14.29 -22.36 -29.67
CA GLY A 2 -15.31 -22.50 -28.60
C GLY A 2 -15.47 -21.25 -27.74
N LYS A 3 -16.70 -20.99 -27.26
CA LYS A 3 -17.03 -19.84 -26.39
C LYS A 3 -16.13 -19.73 -25.15
N ASP A 4 -15.72 -20.87 -24.58
CA ASP A 4 -14.79 -20.91 -23.43
C ASP A 4 -13.38 -20.41 -23.79
N LEU A 5 -12.84 -20.82 -24.94
CA LEU A 5 -11.52 -20.36 -25.40
C LEU A 5 -11.52 -18.85 -25.63
N LEU A 6 -12.57 -18.32 -26.26
CA LEU A 6 -12.76 -16.88 -26.43
C LEU A 6 -12.78 -16.14 -25.09
N LEU A 7 -13.49 -16.68 -24.09
CA LEU A 7 -13.56 -16.09 -22.76
C LEU A 7 -12.20 -16.08 -22.05
N ARG A 8 -11.43 -17.16 -22.16
CA ARG A 8 -10.07 -17.27 -21.58
C ARG A 8 -9.11 -16.28 -22.23
N VAL A 9 -9.13 -16.18 -23.56
CA VAL A 9 -8.28 -15.24 -24.32
C VAL A 9 -8.64 -13.81 -23.96
N PHE A 10 -9.93 -13.46 -24.00
CA PHE A 10 -10.42 -12.13 -23.64
C PHE A 10 -10.01 -11.72 -22.22
N SER A 11 -10.23 -12.60 -21.24
CA SER A 11 -9.90 -12.32 -19.83
C SER A 11 -8.39 -12.18 -19.63
N THR A 12 -7.58 -12.92 -20.38
CA THR A 12 -6.12 -12.81 -20.34
C THR A 12 -5.64 -11.48 -20.92
N LEU A 13 -6.16 -11.10 -22.10
CA LEU A 13 -5.79 -9.84 -22.75
C LEU A 13 -6.19 -8.63 -21.90
N LEU A 14 -7.41 -8.64 -21.35
CA LEU A 14 -7.91 -7.53 -20.53
C LEU A 14 -7.15 -7.43 -19.19
N ALA A 15 -6.86 -8.55 -18.53
CA ALA A 15 -6.03 -8.56 -17.33
C ALA A 15 -4.61 -8.06 -17.61
N GLY A 16 -4.03 -8.46 -18.74
CA GLY A 16 -2.72 -8.00 -19.20
C GLY A 16 -2.70 -6.49 -19.44
N LEU A 17 -3.65 -5.98 -20.23
CA LEU A 17 -3.78 -4.55 -20.52
C LEU A 17 -3.99 -3.72 -19.24
N PHE A 18 -4.85 -4.20 -18.34
CA PHE A 18 -5.08 -3.56 -17.05
C PHE A 18 -3.82 -3.54 -16.19
N THR A 19 -3.13 -4.68 -16.06
CA THR A 19 -1.89 -4.77 -15.26
C THR A 19 -0.79 -3.89 -15.85
N ILE A 20 -0.62 -3.88 -17.18
CA ILE A 20 0.33 -2.98 -17.87
C ILE A 20 -0.03 -1.51 -17.59
N GLY A 21 -1.32 -1.15 -17.67
CA GLY A 21 -1.80 0.18 -17.33
C GLY A 21 -1.46 0.57 -15.88
N MET A 22 -1.64 -0.36 -14.93
CA MET A 22 -1.28 -0.14 -13.53
C MET A 22 0.23 -0.01 -13.33
N VAL A 23 1.05 -0.81 -14.02
CA VAL A 23 2.52 -0.71 -13.98
C VAL A 23 2.96 0.65 -14.52
N TYR A 24 2.39 1.07 -15.64
CA TYR A 24 2.66 2.38 -16.23
C TYR A 24 2.21 3.54 -15.32
N ALA A 25 1.04 3.42 -14.70
CA ALA A 25 0.57 4.38 -13.70
C ALA A 25 1.45 4.40 -12.44
N THR A 26 2.07 3.27 -12.10
CA THR A 26 2.96 3.14 -10.95
C THR A 26 4.35 3.71 -11.22
N PHE A 27 4.92 3.54 -12.42
CA PHE A 27 6.31 3.95 -12.67
C PHE A 27 6.44 5.18 -13.58
N LEU A 28 5.60 5.32 -14.62
CA LEU A 28 5.76 6.37 -15.62
C LEU A 28 4.90 7.61 -15.40
N PHE A 29 3.66 7.43 -14.93
CA PHE A 29 2.82 8.58 -14.59
C PHE A 29 3.48 9.58 -13.60
N PRO A 30 4.21 9.14 -12.56
CA PRO A 30 5.07 9.99 -11.73
C PRO A 30 6.12 10.79 -12.51
N GLU A 31 6.79 10.15 -13.46
CA GLU A 31 7.82 10.77 -14.29
C GLU A 31 7.22 11.85 -15.19
N ILE A 32 6.07 11.55 -15.79
CA ILE A 32 5.30 12.52 -16.60
C ILE A 32 4.85 13.69 -15.72
N LEU A 33 4.30 13.40 -14.53
CA LEU A 33 3.83 14.44 -13.63
C LEU A 33 4.99 15.29 -13.10
N HIS A 34 6.13 14.68 -12.78
CA HIS A 34 7.34 15.41 -12.40
C HIS A 34 7.81 16.31 -13.53
N ALA A 35 7.87 15.81 -14.76
CA ALA A 35 8.23 16.61 -15.93
C ALA A 35 7.27 17.79 -16.12
N LEU A 36 5.96 17.56 -15.99
CA LEU A 36 4.94 18.61 -16.04
C LEU A 36 5.13 19.65 -14.93
N LEU A 37 5.32 19.21 -13.68
CA LEU A 37 5.51 20.12 -12.53
C LEU A 37 6.82 20.90 -12.63
N SER A 38 7.89 20.30 -13.13
CA SER A 38 9.19 20.94 -13.35
C SER A 38 9.18 22.02 -14.44
N SER A 39 8.13 22.04 -15.28
CA SER A 39 7.92 23.12 -16.25
C SER A 39 7.18 24.33 -15.65
N ILE A 40 6.54 24.14 -14.49
CA ILE A 40 5.77 25.18 -13.77
C ILE A 40 6.58 25.74 -12.60
N ILE A 41 7.33 24.88 -11.90
CA ILE A 41 8.19 25.23 -10.75
C ILE A 41 9.63 25.10 -11.22
N THR A 42 10.42 26.18 -11.10
CA THR A 42 11.77 26.25 -11.67
C THR A 42 12.67 25.19 -11.02
N SER A 43 13.53 24.52 -11.80
CA SER A 43 14.46 23.50 -11.30
C SER A 43 15.31 23.99 -10.12
N LYS A 44 15.64 25.29 -10.07
CA LYS A 44 16.35 25.94 -8.95
C LYS A 44 15.54 26.04 -7.65
N GLU A 45 14.22 26.19 -7.71
CA GLU A 45 13.37 26.26 -6.52
C GLU A 45 13.14 24.88 -5.94
N ILE A 46 12.98 23.87 -6.81
CA ILE A 46 12.94 22.47 -6.42
C ILE A 46 14.32 22.03 -5.90
N GLU A 47 15.43 22.34 -6.59
CA GLU A 47 16.80 22.11 -6.10
C GLU A 47 17.10 22.85 -4.80
N PHE A 48 16.60 24.08 -4.60
CA PHE A 48 16.77 24.81 -3.35
C PHE A 48 16.01 24.15 -2.20
N LEU A 49 14.74 23.77 -2.41
CA LEU A 49 13.95 22.98 -1.45
C LEU A 49 14.59 21.60 -1.18
N MET A 50 15.25 20.99 -2.18
CA MET A 50 15.96 19.71 -2.10
C MET A 50 17.35 19.81 -1.44
N TRP A 51 18.14 20.84 -1.73
CA TRP A 51 19.47 21.09 -1.15
C TRP A 51 19.36 21.38 0.34
N MET A 52 18.36 22.17 0.70
CA MET A 52 18.05 22.57 2.07
C MET A 52 17.46 21.41 2.90
N HIS A 53 16.93 20.35 2.27
CA HIS A 53 16.59 19.07 2.93
C HIS A 53 17.84 18.22 3.27
N TRP A 54 18.93 18.31 2.49
CA TRP A 54 20.08 17.40 2.59
C TRP A 54 21.33 18.01 3.25
N THR A 55 21.50 19.35 3.21
CA THR A 55 22.74 20.02 3.67
C THR A 55 22.60 20.78 4.98
N CYS A 56 21.39 21.18 5.37
CA CYS A 56 21.17 21.94 6.59
C CYS A 56 20.62 21.03 7.69
N CYS A 57 21.52 20.49 8.52
CA CYS A 57 21.19 20.24 9.92
C CYS A 57 20.77 21.58 10.56
N GLY A 58 19.49 21.94 10.49
CA GLY A 58 19.00 23.20 11.06
C GLY A 58 17.56 23.51 10.66
N ALA A 59 16.73 23.81 11.66
CA ALA A 59 15.28 23.98 11.61
C ALA A 59 14.70 25.00 10.58
N GLU A 60 15.52 25.75 9.86
CA GLU A 60 15.09 26.94 9.10
C GLU A 60 14.65 26.63 7.66
N GLY A 61 15.08 25.49 7.10
CA GLY A 61 14.62 25.10 5.78
C GLY A 61 13.22 24.48 5.74
N TYR A 62 12.79 23.88 6.85
CA TYR A 62 11.64 22.99 6.89
C TYR A 62 10.27 23.68 6.68
N GLY A 63 10.22 25.01 6.72
CA GLY A 63 8.97 25.77 6.75
C GLY A 63 8.11 25.63 5.49
N ILE A 64 8.68 25.75 4.29
CA ILE A 64 7.87 25.84 3.06
C ILE A 64 7.23 24.48 2.69
N LEU A 65 8.01 23.39 2.73
CA LEU A 65 7.46 22.04 2.45
C LEU A 65 6.44 21.60 3.49
N TRP A 66 6.68 21.94 4.78
CA TRP A 66 5.71 21.71 5.84
C TRP A 66 4.42 22.51 5.63
N LEU A 67 4.52 23.80 5.28
CA LEU A 67 3.35 24.65 4.96
C LEU A 67 2.56 24.11 3.77
N ILE A 68 3.23 23.73 2.68
CA ILE A 68 2.57 23.12 1.51
C ILE A 68 1.85 21.83 1.92
N GLY A 69 2.51 20.99 2.74
CA GLY A 69 1.90 19.76 3.27
C GLY A 69 0.68 20.02 4.14
N VAL A 70 0.73 21.00 5.04
CA VAL A 70 -0.38 21.38 5.91
C VAL A 70 -1.56 21.93 5.10
N ILE A 71 -1.29 22.82 4.12
CA ILE A 71 -2.33 23.35 3.23
C ILE A 71 -2.98 22.22 2.44
N ALA A 72 -2.18 21.33 1.85
CA ALA A 72 -2.68 20.22 1.05
C ALA A 72 -3.48 19.23 1.90
N LEU A 73 -3.02 18.91 3.13
CA LEU A 73 -3.74 18.06 4.08
C LEU A 73 -5.06 18.70 4.50
N TYR A 74 -5.06 20.00 4.80
CA TYR A 74 -6.28 20.75 5.16
C TYR A 74 -7.28 20.79 4.01
N LEU A 75 -6.83 21.05 2.77
CA LEU A 75 -7.68 21.03 1.58
C LEU A 75 -8.27 19.64 1.34
N LEU A 76 -7.49 18.57 1.54
CA LEU A 76 -7.97 17.20 1.43
C LEU A 76 -9.03 16.89 2.49
N VAL A 77 -8.78 17.23 3.75
CA VAL A 77 -9.76 17.09 4.84
C VAL A 77 -11.02 17.92 4.56
N ALA A 78 -10.86 19.16 4.09
CA ALA A 78 -11.98 20.03 3.73
C ALA A 78 -12.78 19.48 2.56
N LEU A 79 -12.14 18.89 1.54
CA LEU A 79 -12.80 18.22 0.42
C LEU A 79 -13.56 16.97 0.89
N VAL A 80 -12.97 16.16 1.77
CA VAL A 80 -13.64 15.00 2.37
C VAL A 80 -14.85 15.44 3.17
N VAL A 81 -14.71 16.43 4.06
CA VAL A 81 -15.81 16.98 4.87
C VAL A 81 -16.87 17.63 4.00
N ALA A 82 -16.50 18.43 3.01
CA ALA A 82 -17.43 19.03 2.05
C ALA A 82 -18.17 17.96 1.24
N GLY A 83 -17.50 16.87 0.85
CA GLY A 83 -18.12 15.72 0.20
C GLY A 83 -19.14 15.00 1.08
N PHE A 84 -18.95 14.98 2.41
CA PHE A 84 -19.91 14.45 3.37
C PHE A 84 -21.07 15.42 3.66
N VAL A 85 -20.79 16.72 3.76
CA VAL A 85 -21.79 17.75 4.09
C VAL A 85 -22.68 18.10 2.88
N LEU A 86 -22.10 18.12 1.68
CA LEU A 86 -22.82 18.35 0.43
C LEU A 86 -23.32 17.01 -0.11
N GLU A 87 -24.36 16.45 0.51
CA GLU A 87 -25.09 15.27 0.05
C GLU A 87 -25.84 15.51 -1.29
N LYS A 88 -25.20 16.16 -2.29
CA LYS A 88 -25.72 16.25 -3.66
C LYS A 88 -25.19 15.06 -4.48
N THR A 89 -26.09 14.10 -4.60
CA THR A 89 -26.10 12.76 -5.18
C THR A 89 -25.59 12.59 -6.62
N HIS A 90 -24.89 13.56 -7.21
CA HIS A 90 -24.30 13.44 -8.55
C HIS A 90 -22.79 13.70 -8.63
N TRP A 91 -22.19 14.42 -7.67
CA TRP A 91 -20.73 14.52 -7.57
C TRP A 91 -20.15 13.38 -6.74
N SER A 92 -20.88 12.96 -5.71
CA SER A 92 -20.73 11.64 -5.10
C SER A 92 -20.83 10.54 -6.16
N SER A 93 -21.63 10.72 -7.22
CA SER A 93 -21.78 9.73 -8.29
C SER A 93 -20.59 9.61 -9.25
N TYR A 94 -19.63 10.55 -9.33
CA TYR A 94 -18.36 10.29 -10.03
C TYR A 94 -17.39 9.50 -9.15
N GLY A 95 -17.35 9.81 -7.86
CA GLY A 95 -16.80 8.91 -6.85
C GLY A 95 -17.51 7.55 -6.88
N SER A 96 -18.81 7.50 -7.18
CA SER A 96 -19.63 6.28 -7.24
C SER A 96 -19.58 5.53 -8.55
N PHE A 97 -19.29 6.21 -9.64
CA PHE A 97 -18.98 5.62 -10.94
C PHE A 97 -17.59 4.96 -10.87
N LEU A 98 -16.66 5.56 -10.11
CA LEU A 98 -15.47 4.88 -9.59
C LEU A 98 -15.83 3.78 -8.55
N LEU A 99 -16.91 3.90 -7.77
CA LEU A 99 -17.44 2.84 -6.89
C LEU A 99 -18.20 1.72 -7.63
N TYR A 100 -18.44 1.81 -8.93
CA TYR A 100 -18.88 0.68 -9.78
C TYR A 100 -17.68 -0.12 -10.35
N LEU A 101 -16.47 0.40 -10.16
CA LEU A 101 -15.16 -0.23 -10.33
C LEU A 101 -14.47 -0.56 -8.98
N PRO A 102 -15.19 -0.94 -7.90
CA PRO A 102 -14.79 -0.73 -6.51
C PRO A 102 -13.57 -1.54 -6.05
N THR A 103 -13.11 -2.51 -6.82
CA THR A 103 -11.87 -3.22 -6.48
C THR A 103 -10.67 -2.49 -7.11
N LEU A 104 -10.77 -2.20 -8.41
CA LEU A 104 -9.67 -1.65 -9.22
C LEU A 104 -9.46 -0.15 -9.02
N SER A 105 -10.51 0.62 -8.73
CA SER A 105 -10.41 2.05 -8.43
C SER A 105 -9.79 2.31 -7.07
N TYR A 106 -10.15 1.50 -6.04
CA TYR A 106 -9.47 1.52 -4.75
C TYR A 106 -8.01 1.13 -4.91
N PHE A 107 -7.70 0.11 -5.72
CA PHE A 107 -6.32 -0.22 -6.07
C PHE A 107 -5.59 0.95 -6.72
N ALA A 108 -6.16 1.61 -7.73
CA ALA A 108 -5.52 2.74 -8.40
C ALA A 108 -5.27 3.94 -7.47
N LEU A 109 -6.22 4.26 -6.57
CA LEU A 109 -6.08 5.33 -5.60
C LEU A 109 -4.99 5.03 -4.55
N ILE A 110 -4.94 3.80 -4.05
CA ILE A 110 -3.95 3.36 -3.07
C ILE A 110 -2.57 3.16 -3.73
N MET A 111 -2.51 2.75 -5.00
CA MET A 111 -1.25 2.64 -5.76
C MET A 111 -0.66 4.01 -6.15
N TRP A 112 -1.48 5.04 -6.34
CA TRP A 112 -1.03 6.40 -6.66
C TRP A 112 -0.12 6.97 -5.56
N GLU A 113 -0.37 6.63 -4.29
CA GLU A 113 0.48 7.01 -3.16
C GLU A 113 1.96 6.56 -3.31
N PHE A 114 2.17 5.44 -3.99
CA PHE A 114 3.48 4.79 -4.14
C PHE A 114 4.15 5.03 -5.47
N SER A 115 3.39 5.47 -6.49
CA SER A 115 3.92 5.61 -7.83
C SER A 115 5.13 6.54 -7.89
N GLY A 116 5.29 7.48 -6.96
CA GLY A 116 6.42 8.42 -6.95
C GLY A 116 5.97 9.83 -7.32
N ILE A 117 4.67 10.09 -7.19
CA ILE A 117 4.14 11.44 -7.17
C ILE A 117 4.56 12.04 -5.83
N GLY A 118 5.81 12.51 -5.76
CA GLY A 118 6.39 13.12 -4.57
C GLY A 118 5.52 14.24 -4.00
N ILE A 119 4.73 14.92 -4.83
CA ILE A 119 3.79 15.97 -4.40
C ILE A 119 2.61 15.44 -3.57
N LEU A 120 2.16 14.18 -3.77
CA LEU A 120 1.17 13.57 -2.87
C LEU A 120 1.82 13.09 -1.57
N ARG A 121 3.11 12.77 -1.57
CA ARG A 121 3.85 12.47 -0.33
C ARG A 121 4.04 13.71 0.54
N VAL A 122 4.01 14.91 -0.04
CA VAL A 122 3.98 16.18 0.71
C VAL A 122 2.77 16.23 1.65
N LEU A 123 1.64 15.57 1.34
CA LEU A 123 0.49 15.45 2.25
C LEU A 123 0.86 14.77 3.58
N TRP A 124 1.77 13.79 3.53
CA TRP A 124 2.21 13.02 4.68
C TRP A 124 3.38 13.68 5.41
N TYR A 125 4.02 14.68 4.79
CA TYR A 125 5.20 15.34 5.33
C TYR A 125 4.98 15.96 6.72
N PRO A 126 3.88 16.71 7.00
CA PRO A 126 3.65 17.26 8.33
C PRO A 126 3.56 16.17 9.41
N ILE A 127 2.93 15.04 9.08
CA ILE A 127 2.73 13.92 10.01
C ILE A 127 4.07 13.24 10.29
N VAL A 128 4.83 12.92 9.24
CA VAL A 128 6.14 12.25 9.36
C VAL A 128 7.18 13.16 10.02
N TYR A 129 7.10 14.47 9.80
CA TYR A 129 7.97 15.45 10.44
C TYR A 129 7.70 15.55 11.95
N ILE A 130 6.43 15.62 12.36
CA ILE A 130 6.04 15.69 13.79
C ILE A 130 6.30 14.35 14.49
N PHE A 131 6.16 13.23 13.77
CA PHE A 131 6.34 11.89 14.30
C PHE A 131 7.44 11.11 13.55
N PRO A 132 8.74 11.42 13.78
CA PRO A 132 9.85 10.75 13.09
C PRO A 132 9.89 9.23 13.31
N PHE A 133 9.34 8.76 14.43
CA PHE A 133 9.26 7.33 14.74
C PHE A 133 8.41 6.53 13.74
N LEU A 134 7.52 7.18 12.96
CA LEU A 134 6.75 6.53 11.89
C LEU A 134 7.65 5.99 10.76
N ASN A 135 8.93 6.39 10.74
CA ASN A 135 9.92 5.95 9.76
C ASN A 135 10.70 4.71 10.21
N PHE A 136 10.26 4.04 11.30
CA PHE A 136 10.95 2.87 11.84
C PHE A 136 11.08 1.72 10.81
N GLY A 137 10.28 1.71 9.74
CA GLY A 137 10.41 0.72 8.69
C GLY A 137 11.76 0.74 7.98
N TYR A 138 12.54 1.83 8.06
CA TYR A 138 13.94 1.86 7.61
C TYR A 138 14.93 1.26 8.63
N MET A 139 14.50 0.91 9.85
CA MET A 139 15.39 0.33 10.86
C MET A 139 16.04 -0.98 10.44
N PRO A 140 15.32 -1.98 9.87
CA PRO A 140 15.97 -3.19 9.38
C PRO A 140 17.06 -2.87 8.34
N TYR A 141 16.87 -1.84 7.53
CA TYR A 141 17.87 -1.37 6.59
C TYR A 141 19.10 -0.78 7.31
N TYR A 142 18.92 0.07 8.32
CA TYR A 142 20.05 0.61 9.10
C TYR A 142 20.81 -0.49 9.86
N ILE A 143 20.09 -1.43 10.47
CA ILE A 143 20.68 -2.58 11.16
C ILE A 143 21.49 -3.43 10.17
N LEU A 144 20.93 -3.73 9.00
CA LEU A 144 21.63 -4.51 7.96
C LEU A 144 22.87 -3.77 7.44
N ARG A 145 22.79 -2.45 7.28
CA ARG A 145 23.92 -1.60 6.88
C ARG A 145 25.04 -1.63 7.93
N ASP A 146 24.71 -1.48 9.21
CA ASP A 146 25.73 -1.42 10.25
C ASP A 146 26.32 -2.81 10.51
N PHE A 147 25.50 -3.86 10.44
CA PHE A 147 25.95 -5.24 10.50
C PHE A 147 26.85 -5.61 9.32
N SER A 148 26.52 -5.21 8.08
CA SER A 148 27.34 -5.50 6.90
C SER A 148 28.72 -4.86 6.97
N ARG A 149 28.81 -3.63 7.50
CA ARG A 149 30.09 -2.97 7.80
C ARG A 149 30.90 -3.75 8.82
N PHE A 150 30.24 -4.23 9.87
CA PHE A 150 30.90 -5.01 10.92
C PHE A 150 31.52 -6.32 10.41
N ILE A 151 30.84 -7.02 9.51
CA ILE A 151 31.33 -8.28 8.91
C ILE A 151 32.17 -8.09 7.64
N GLY A 152 32.48 -6.84 7.25
CA GLY A 152 33.34 -6.54 6.09
C GLY A 152 32.70 -6.76 4.72
N ILE A 153 31.37 -6.82 4.63
CA ILE A 153 30.66 -6.88 3.34
C ILE A 153 30.55 -5.48 2.75
N SER A 154 30.89 -5.33 1.46
CA SER A 154 30.76 -4.04 0.78
C SER A 154 29.30 -3.59 0.69
N MET A 155 29.08 -2.28 0.78
CA MET A 155 27.75 -1.71 0.63
C MET A 155 27.14 -2.03 -0.73
N ASP A 156 27.94 -2.06 -1.79
CA ASP A 156 27.50 -2.40 -3.14
C ASP A 156 26.86 -3.79 -3.18
N THR A 157 27.42 -4.78 -2.47
CA THR A 157 26.84 -6.12 -2.36
C THR A 157 25.50 -6.10 -1.64
N VAL A 158 25.38 -5.33 -0.55
CA VAL A 158 24.11 -5.18 0.18
C VAL A 158 23.06 -4.53 -0.70
N TRP A 159 23.42 -3.46 -1.42
CA TRP A 159 22.53 -2.75 -2.32
C TRP A 159 22.05 -3.63 -3.48
N MET A 160 22.94 -4.41 -4.09
CA MET A 160 22.56 -5.38 -5.11
C MET A 160 21.60 -6.43 -4.58
N ALA A 161 21.86 -6.98 -3.38
CA ALA A 161 20.99 -7.98 -2.77
C ALA A 161 19.60 -7.42 -2.46
N LEU A 162 19.54 -6.21 -1.87
CA LEU A 162 18.27 -5.55 -1.59
C LEU A 162 17.50 -5.19 -2.87
N GLY A 163 18.19 -4.67 -3.89
CA GLY A 163 17.56 -4.39 -5.20
C GLY A 163 17.01 -5.65 -5.86
N ALA A 164 17.70 -6.80 -5.72
CA ALA A 164 17.18 -8.08 -6.20
C ALA A 164 15.93 -8.53 -5.42
N ILE A 165 15.91 -8.36 -4.10
CA ILE A 165 14.75 -8.65 -3.24
C ILE A 165 13.57 -7.75 -3.64
N GLU A 166 13.80 -6.47 -3.87
CA GLU A 166 12.79 -5.51 -4.33
C GLU A 166 12.15 -5.93 -5.64
N LEU A 167 12.98 -6.21 -6.66
CA LEU A 167 12.51 -6.67 -7.96
C LEU A 167 11.74 -7.99 -7.84
N ALA A 168 12.14 -8.87 -6.93
CA ALA A 168 11.40 -10.10 -6.65
C ALA A 168 10.02 -9.81 -6.03
N PHE A 169 9.91 -8.89 -5.07
CA PHE A 169 8.62 -8.50 -4.47
C PHE A 169 7.71 -7.78 -5.46
N VAL A 170 8.23 -6.80 -6.20
CA VAL A 170 7.50 -6.08 -7.25
C VAL A 170 7.05 -7.05 -8.34
N GLY A 171 7.97 -7.85 -8.88
CA GLY A 171 7.68 -8.81 -9.95
C GLY A 171 6.69 -9.88 -9.53
N SER A 172 6.86 -10.48 -8.35
CA SER A 172 5.90 -11.45 -7.80
C SER A 172 4.54 -10.82 -7.50
N GLY A 173 4.52 -9.58 -7.00
CA GLY A 173 3.30 -8.82 -6.76
C GLY A 173 2.51 -8.57 -8.03
N ILE A 174 3.16 -8.04 -9.07
CA ILE A 174 2.57 -7.83 -10.40
C ILE A 174 2.06 -9.16 -10.98
N PHE A 175 2.84 -10.23 -10.86
CA PHE A 175 2.47 -11.54 -11.38
C PHE A 175 1.21 -12.11 -10.68
N VAL A 176 1.18 -12.11 -9.35
CA VAL A 176 0.03 -12.59 -8.57
C VAL A 176 -1.20 -11.70 -8.83
N PHE A 177 -1.01 -10.38 -8.94
CA PHE A 177 -2.07 -9.43 -9.29
C PHE A 177 -2.68 -9.73 -10.66
N LEU A 178 -1.84 -9.98 -11.67
CA LEU A 178 -2.25 -10.34 -13.02
C LEU A 178 -3.06 -11.65 -13.02
N LEU A 179 -2.56 -12.69 -12.34
CA LEU A 179 -3.27 -13.97 -12.21
C LEU A 179 -4.63 -13.81 -11.52
N GLY A 180 -4.67 -13.03 -10.44
CA GLY A 180 -5.90 -12.73 -9.71
C GLY A 180 -6.90 -11.97 -10.56
N THR A 181 -6.45 -10.96 -11.32
CA THR A 181 -7.29 -10.17 -12.22
C THR A 181 -7.84 -11.03 -13.36
N LYS A 182 -6.99 -11.86 -13.97
CA LYS A 182 -7.39 -12.80 -15.02
C LYS A 182 -8.45 -13.79 -14.53
N ALA A 183 -8.22 -14.43 -13.39
CA ALA A 183 -9.16 -15.40 -12.84
C ALA A 183 -10.50 -14.75 -12.45
N TRP A 184 -10.45 -13.55 -11.87
CA TRP A 184 -11.64 -12.78 -11.53
C TRP A 184 -12.47 -12.38 -12.75
N LEU A 185 -11.82 -11.83 -13.79
CA LEU A 185 -12.50 -11.46 -15.04
C LEU A 185 -13.15 -12.67 -15.73
N TYR A 186 -12.42 -13.78 -15.77
CA TYR A 186 -12.93 -15.03 -16.34
C TYR A 186 -14.15 -15.54 -15.56
N GLY A 187 -14.07 -15.59 -14.23
CA GLY A 187 -15.18 -16.02 -13.37
C GLY A 187 -16.40 -15.10 -13.47
N LYS A 188 -16.20 -13.78 -13.40
CA LYS A 188 -17.29 -12.81 -13.44
C LYS A 188 -18.02 -12.83 -14.78
N ARG A 189 -17.29 -12.90 -15.89
CA ARG A 189 -17.88 -12.95 -17.23
C ARG A 189 -18.46 -14.33 -17.56
N GLY A 190 -17.95 -15.38 -16.93
CA GLY A 190 -18.57 -16.72 -16.88
C GLY A 190 -19.76 -16.83 -15.92
N ARG A 191 -20.20 -15.72 -15.28
CA ARG A 191 -21.29 -15.66 -14.29
C ARG A 191 -21.14 -16.66 -13.15
N LYS A 192 -19.90 -16.87 -12.70
CA LYS A 192 -19.62 -17.65 -11.49
C LYS A 192 -19.96 -16.81 -10.26
N ASP A 193 -20.70 -17.42 -9.36
CA ASP A 193 -21.12 -16.83 -8.08
C ASP A 193 -19.92 -16.69 -7.12
N ILE A 194 -19.17 -17.78 -6.95
CA ILE A 194 -17.92 -17.81 -6.20
C ILE A 194 -16.79 -18.16 -7.16
N ILE A 195 -15.70 -17.40 -7.08
CA ILE A 195 -14.49 -17.62 -7.87
C ILE A 195 -13.50 -18.36 -6.97
N ASP A 196 -13.47 -19.68 -7.06
CA ASP A 196 -12.73 -20.60 -6.19
C ASP A 196 -11.65 -21.42 -6.94
N PHE A 197 -11.35 -21.05 -8.18
CA PHE A 197 -10.44 -21.77 -9.07
C PHE A 197 -9.16 -20.99 -9.42
N GLY A 198 -8.16 -21.70 -9.93
CA GLY A 198 -6.87 -21.11 -10.29
C GLY A 198 -6.17 -20.55 -9.06
N VAL A 199 -5.70 -19.30 -9.14
CA VAL A 199 -4.99 -18.64 -8.03
C VAL A 199 -5.88 -18.42 -6.80
N PHE A 200 -7.21 -18.42 -6.98
CA PHE A 200 -8.18 -18.33 -5.89
C PHE A 200 -8.22 -19.59 -5.00
N LYS A 201 -7.57 -20.70 -5.39
CA LYS A 201 -7.39 -21.87 -4.51
C LYS A 201 -6.33 -21.69 -3.43
N TYR A 202 -5.40 -20.75 -3.66
CA TYR A 202 -4.26 -20.51 -2.77
C TYR A 202 -4.40 -19.23 -1.95
N SER A 203 -5.33 -18.37 -2.33
CA SER A 203 -5.60 -17.08 -1.69
C SER A 203 -7.03 -16.67 -2.03
N ARG A 204 -7.83 -16.26 -1.04
CA ARG A 204 -9.18 -15.72 -1.32
C ARG A 204 -9.15 -14.34 -1.95
N HIS A 205 -8.05 -13.61 -1.75
CA HIS A 205 -7.84 -12.26 -2.26
C HIS A 205 -6.50 -12.15 -3.00
N PRO A 206 -6.31 -12.89 -4.10
CA PRO A 206 -5.02 -12.96 -4.79
C PRO A 206 -4.59 -11.62 -5.39
N GLN A 207 -5.53 -10.82 -5.89
CA GLN A 207 -5.24 -9.46 -6.36
C GLN A 207 -4.69 -8.59 -5.22
N TYR A 208 -5.23 -8.75 -4.02
CA TYR A 208 -4.88 -7.93 -2.86
C TYR A 208 -3.53 -8.37 -2.34
N LEU A 209 -3.26 -9.67 -2.36
CA LEU A 209 -1.94 -10.20 -2.10
C LEU A 209 -0.91 -9.65 -3.10
N GLY A 210 -1.22 -9.67 -4.40
CA GLY A 210 -0.35 -9.11 -5.43
C GLY A 210 -0.04 -7.63 -5.19
N PHE A 211 -1.06 -6.85 -4.83
CA PHE A 211 -0.88 -5.46 -4.43
C PHE A 211 -0.03 -5.30 -3.16
N VAL A 212 -0.25 -6.09 -2.11
CA VAL A 212 0.56 -6.02 -0.88
C VAL A 212 2.02 -6.32 -1.16
N LEU A 213 2.32 -7.35 -1.96
CA LEU A 213 3.69 -7.68 -2.37
C LEU A 213 4.32 -6.57 -3.21
N TRP A 214 3.58 -6.03 -4.17
CA TRP A 214 4.04 -4.93 -5.01
C TRP A 214 4.29 -3.66 -4.18
N ASN A 215 3.34 -3.27 -3.32
CA ASN A 215 3.45 -2.14 -2.40
C ASN A 215 4.65 -2.29 -1.45
N PHE A 216 4.87 -3.49 -0.91
CA PHE A 216 6.02 -3.77 -0.07
C PHE A 216 7.33 -3.61 -0.83
N GLY A 217 7.43 -4.13 -2.05
CA GLY A 217 8.58 -3.93 -2.93
C GLY A 217 8.86 -2.45 -3.22
N LEU A 218 7.83 -1.65 -3.53
CA LEU A 218 7.97 -0.20 -3.75
C LEU A 218 8.38 0.56 -2.49
N THR A 219 7.88 0.15 -1.32
CA THR A 219 8.22 0.75 -0.04
C THR A 219 9.71 0.53 0.27
N LEU A 220 10.22 -0.68 0.02
CA LEU A 220 11.64 -1.01 0.14
C LEU A 220 12.52 -0.13 -0.76
N MET A 221 12.12 0.07 -2.04
CA MET A 221 12.88 0.87 -3.03
C MET A 221 13.22 2.29 -2.55
N THR A 222 12.35 2.89 -1.72
CA THR A 222 12.55 4.27 -1.24
C THR A 222 13.68 4.42 -0.22
N GLY A 223 14.19 3.33 0.35
CA GLY A 223 15.37 3.36 1.22
C GLY A 223 16.71 3.32 0.46
N ILE A 224 16.67 2.99 -0.84
CA ILE A 224 17.85 2.59 -1.62
C ILE A 224 18.17 3.59 -2.73
N VAL A 225 17.14 4.08 -3.42
CA VAL A 225 17.30 5.04 -4.50
C VAL A 225 16.95 6.42 -3.96
N PRO A 226 17.93 7.32 -3.75
CA PRO A 226 17.67 8.69 -3.27
C PRO A 226 16.83 9.54 -4.24
N ALA A 227 16.58 9.03 -5.46
CA ALA A 227 16.28 9.82 -6.64
C ALA A 227 15.07 9.35 -7.47
N MET A 228 14.06 8.69 -6.89
CA MET A 228 12.71 8.88 -7.45
C MET A 228 12.19 10.25 -7.00
N ARG A 229 12.76 11.30 -7.61
CA ARG A 229 12.21 12.64 -7.87
C ARG A 229 11.07 13.09 -6.94
N GLY A 230 11.40 13.27 -5.65
CA GLY A 230 10.46 13.74 -4.62
C GLY A 230 10.20 12.80 -3.43
N ALA A 231 10.91 11.66 -3.36
CA ALA A 231 10.82 10.66 -2.29
C ALA A 231 11.54 11.05 -0.98
N TYR A 232 11.29 12.25 -0.44
CA TYR A 232 11.92 12.74 0.80
C TYR A 232 11.11 12.45 2.07
N VAL A 233 9.97 11.78 1.90
CA VAL A 233 9.07 11.37 2.98
C VAL A 233 9.02 9.86 2.98
N SER A 234 9.22 9.27 4.15
CA SER A 234 9.12 7.83 4.36
C SER A 234 7.82 7.27 3.79
N THR A 235 7.96 6.15 3.10
CA THR A 235 6.82 5.46 2.50
C THR A 235 6.26 4.34 3.38
N TRP A 236 6.92 4.05 4.51
CA TRP A 236 6.54 2.95 5.39
C TRP A 236 5.20 3.16 6.09
N PHE A 237 4.97 4.35 6.63
CA PHE A 237 3.70 4.65 7.29
C PHE A 237 2.54 4.74 6.30
N PRO A 238 2.63 5.52 5.21
CA PRO A 238 1.68 5.46 4.10
C PRO A 238 1.43 4.03 3.60
N GLY A 239 2.49 3.20 3.52
CA GLY A 239 2.43 1.86 2.95
C GLY A 239 1.71 0.90 3.88
N PHE A 240 1.97 1.04 5.17
CA PHE A 240 1.23 0.33 6.20
C PHE A 240 -0.26 0.71 6.20
N ILE A 241 -0.61 2.00 6.09
CA ILE A 241 -2.01 2.44 5.97
C ILE A 241 -2.66 1.83 4.73
N SER A 242 -1.99 1.87 3.58
CA SER A 242 -2.41 1.23 2.34
C SER A 242 -2.72 -0.25 2.50
N VAL A 243 -1.83 -1.00 3.18
CA VAL A 243 -2.04 -2.43 3.50
C VAL A 243 -3.22 -2.63 4.46
N LEU A 244 -3.37 -1.79 5.49
CA LEU A 244 -4.51 -1.89 6.41
C LEU A 244 -5.85 -1.64 5.70
N LEU A 245 -5.89 -0.64 4.81
CA LEU A 245 -7.09 -0.30 4.05
C LEU A 245 -7.50 -1.46 3.14
N ILE A 246 -6.55 -2.05 2.38
CA ILE A 246 -6.89 -3.16 1.50
C ILE A 246 -7.32 -4.42 2.27
N VAL A 247 -6.76 -4.67 3.46
CA VAL A 247 -7.22 -5.73 4.36
C VAL A 247 -8.65 -5.45 4.83
N CYS A 248 -8.98 -4.20 5.20
CA CYS A 248 -10.32 -3.82 5.59
C CYS A 248 -11.34 -3.99 4.45
N VAL A 249 -10.96 -3.63 3.22
CA VAL A 249 -11.78 -3.87 2.02
C VAL A 249 -12.02 -5.37 1.83
N ALA A 250 -10.98 -6.21 1.93
CA ALA A 250 -11.15 -7.66 1.80
C ALA A 250 -12.07 -8.24 2.88
N LEU A 251 -11.95 -7.78 4.13
CA LEU A 251 -12.83 -8.20 5.22
C LEU A 251 -14.29 -7.80 4.96
N PHE A 252 -14.50 -6.60 4.39
CA PHE A 252 -15.82 -6.13 4.00
C PHE A 252 -16.41 -6.94 2.83
N GLU A 253 -15.60 -7.28 1.83
CA GLU A 253 -15.99 -8.16 0.73
C GLU A 253 -16.36 -9.55 1.24
N GLU A 254 -15.60 -10.14 2.17
CA GLU A 254 -15.97 -11.43 2.76
C GLU A 254 -17.32 -11.36 3.50
N GLN A 255 -17.62 -10.27 4.21
CA GLN A 255 -18.92 -10.10 4.85
C GLN A 255 -20.06 -10.05 3.82
N THR A 256 -19.83 -9.38 2.69
CA THR A 256 -20.81 -9.31 1.59
C THR A 256 -21.02 -10.67 0.95
N MET A 257 -19.93 -11.40 0.68
CA MET A 257 -19.98 -12.75 0.11
C MET A 257 -20.66 -13.75 1.04
N VAL A 258 -20.43 -13.69 2.36
CA VAL A 258 -21.16 -14.53 3.35
C VAL A 258 -22.65 -14.20 3.36
N LYS A 259 -23.04 -12.93 3.25
CA LYS A 259 -24.46 -12.54 3.19
C LYS A 259 -25.14 -13.01 1.90
N GLN A 260 -24.42 -12.97 0.78
CA GLN A 260 -24.97 -13.31 -0.53
C GLN A 260 -25.01 -14.82 -0.78
N TYR A 261 -23.98 -15.55 -0.35
CA TYR A 261 -23.77 -16.95 -0.73
C TYR A 261 -23.75 -17.93 0.46
N GLY A 262 -23.93 -17.45 1.69
CA GLY A 262 -24.18 -18.28 2.87
C GLY A 262 -23.11 -19.37 3.10
N GLU A 263 -23.55 -20.62 3.21
CA GLU A 263 -22.69 -21.76 3.52
C GLU A 263 -21.67 -22.09 2.42
N GLU A 264 -21.99 -21.90 1.14
CA GLU A 264 -21.07 -22.20 0.04
C GLU A 264 -19.78 -21.39 0.17
N TYR A 265 -19.90 -20.09 0.45
CA TYR A 265 -18.74 -19.24 0.69
C TYR A 265 -18.04 -19.58 2.01
N GLN A 266 -18.76 -20.05 3.03
CA GLN A 266 -18.12 -20.50 4.28
C GLN A 266 -17.26 -21.75 4.07
N THR A 267 -17.68 -22.68 3.21
CA THR A 267 -16.87 -23.85 2.82
C THR A 267 -15.60 -23.40 2.10
N TYR A 268 -15.71 -22.52 1.10
CA TYR A 268 -14.56 -21.93 0.43
C TYR A 268 -13.60 -21.22 1.41
N ARG A 269 -14.13 -20.52 2.42
CA ARG A 269 -13.34 -19.88 3.50
C ARG A 269 -12.66 -20.84 4.48
N LYS A 270 -13.09 -22.10 4.56
CA LYS A 270 -12.41 -23.12 5.37
C LYS A 270 -11.25 -23.74 4.61
N GLU A 271 -11.39 -23.89 3.30
CA GLU A 271 -10.43 -24.59 2.45
C GLU A 271 -9.29 -23.68 1.94
N THR A 272 -9.58 -22.39 1.73
CA THR A 272 -8.62 -21.44 1.14
C THR A 272 -8.19 -20.40 2.16
N PRO A 273 -6.91 -20.01 2.30
CA PRO A 273 -6.47 -18.95 3.22
C PRO A 273 -6.87 -17.53 2.77
N PHE A 274 -6.91 -16.57 3.69
CA PHE A 274 -7.34 -15.19 3.42
C PHE A 274 -6.46 -14.48 2.36
N LEU A 275 -5.15 -14.39 2.62
CA LEU A 275 -4.16 -13.83 1.70
C LEU A 275 -3.07 -14.87 1.39
N LEU A 276 -2.35 -15.33 2.42
CA LEU A 276 -1.26 -16.30 2.29
C LEU A 276 -1.50 -17.52 3.20
N PRO A 277 -1.03 -18.71 2.80
CA PRO A 277 -0.96 -19.87 3.69
C PRO A 277 0.12 -19.64 4.75
N LEU A 278 -0.25 -19.01 5.87
CA LEU A 278 0.67 -18.76 6.97
C LEU A 278 0.81 -20.00 7.88
N PRO A 279 2.03 -20.30 8.37
CA PRO A 279 2.23 -21.21 9.48
C PRO A 279 1.32 -20.88 10.67
N SER A 280 0.90 -21.91 11.42
CA SER A 280 -0.10 -21.75 12.48
C SER A 280 0.30 -20.75 13.57
N PHE A 281 1.59 -20.61 13.87
CA PHE A 281 2.09 -19.64 14.84
C PHE A 281 1.96 -18.19 14.34
N LEU A 282 2.30 -17.91 13.07
CA LEU A 282 2.14 -16.58 12.47
C LEU A 282 0.66 -16.21 12.35
N ALA A 283 -0.17 -17.18 11.95
CA ALA A 283 -1.61 -16.97 11.89
C ALA A 283 -2.18 -16.60 13.27
N LYS A 284 -1.74 -17.27 14.34
CA LYS A 284 -2.13 -16.95 15.73
C LYS A 284 -1.62 -15.58 16.17
N LEU A 285 -0.40 -15.19 15.80
CA LEU A 285 0.17 -13.89 16.15
C LEU A 285 -0.60 -12.75 15.51
N VAL A 286 -0.94 -12.88 14.22
CA VAL A 286 -1.75 -11.88 13.51
C VAL A 286 -3.18 -11.89 14.06
N ILE A 287 -3.86 -13.02 14.10
CA ILE A 287 -5.28 -13.09 14.48
C ILE A 287 -5.52 -12.84 15.98
N GLY A 288 -4.52 -13.09 16.83
CA GLY A 288 -4.63 -13.04 18.29
C GLY A 288 -5.13 -11.71 18.85
N PRO A 289 -4.49 -10.56 18.56
CA PRO A 289 -4.94 -9.25 19.01
C PRO A 289 -6.36 -8.93 18.57
N MET A 290 -6.71 -9.24 17.32
CA MET A 290 -8.08 -9.08 16.83
C MET A 290 -9.05 -9.94 17.64
N LYS A 291 -8.74 -11.22 17.84
CA LYS A 291 -9.60 -12.15 18.60
C LYS A 291 -9.80 -11.69 20.04
N LEU A 292 -8.78 -11.12 20.67
CA LEU A 292 -8.88 -10.53 22.00
C LEU A 292 -9.83 -9.33 22.01
N LEU A 293 -9.78 -8.47 20.98
CA LEU A 293 -10.62 -7.27 20.88
C LEU A 293 -12.09 -7.58 20.58
N ILE A 294 -12.37 -8.47 19.63
CA ILE A 294 -13.75 -8.75 19.16
C ILE A 294 -14.35 -10.05 19.69
N GLY A 295 -13.57 -10.87 20.41
CA GLY A 295 -13.99 -12.18 20.94
C GLY A 295 -14.17 -13.28 19.87
N LYS A 296 -13.88 -13.00 18.60
CA LYS A 296 -14.15 -13.87 17.45
C LYS A 296 -12.95 -13.91 16.52
N ASN A 297 -12.86 -14.97 15.71
CA ASN A 297 -11.77 -15.11 14.74
C ASN A 297 -11.92 -14.20 13.51
N ARG A 298 -13.08 -13.58 13.28
CA ARG A 298 -13.37 -12.75 12.10
C ARG A 298 -14.48 -11.73 12.40
N PRO A 299 -14.46 -10.53 11.76
CA PRO A 299 -15.51 -9.55 11.92
C PRO A 299 -16.79 -9.95 11.17
N THR A 300 -17.92 -9.78 11.83
CA THR A 300 -19.30 -9.98 11.36
C THR A 300 -20.02 -8.67 11.08
N LYS A 301 -19.64 -7.58 11.76
CA LYS A 301 -20.21 -6.23 11.60
C LYS A 301 -19.21 -5.30 10.94
N LYS A 302 -19.69 -4.23 10.28
CA LYS A 302 -18.83 -3.19 9.70
C LYS A 302 -18.01 -2.45 10.76
N GLN A 303 -18.60 -2.19 11.93
CA GLN A 303 -17.93 -1.55 13.07
C GLN A 303 -16.73 -2.36 13.57
N GLU A 304 -16.82 -3.69 13.56
CA GLU A 304 -15.72 -4.58 13.97
C GLU A 304 -14.51 -4.44 13.02
N ILE A 305 -14.74 -4.14 11.72
CA ILE A 305 -13.64 -3.85 10.77
C ILE A 305 -12.94 -2.54 11.13
N ALA A 306 -13.69 -1.50 11.52
CA ALA A 306 -13.11 -0.24 11.98
C ALA A 306 -12.28 -0.45 13.27
N TYR A 307 -12.77 -1.26 14.22
CA TYR A 307 -12.00 -1.61 15.43
C TYR A 307 -10.70 -2.34 15.10
N ILE A 308 -10.74 -3.25 14.12
CA ILE A 308 -9.56 -3.95 13.61
C ILE A 308 -8.56 -2.95 13.00
N PHE A 309 -9.03 -2.01 12.19
CA PHE A 309 -8.19 -0.96 11.61
C PHE A 309 -7.45 -0.18 12.70
N PHE A 310 -8.18 0.37 13.68
CA PHE A 310 -7.57 1.16 14.76
C PHE A 310 -6.68 0.33 15.68
N LEU A 311 -6.99 -0.95 15.89
CA LEU A 311 -6.14 -1.87 16.66
C LEU A 311 -4.77 -2.02 16.00
N TYR A 312 -4.72 -2.42 14.73
CA TYR A 312 -3.44 -2.62 14.06
C TYR A 312 -2.69 -1.32 13.81
N LEU A 313 -3.41 -0.22 13.57
CA LEU A 313 -2.80 1.11 13.56
C LEU A 313 -2.13 1.43 14.89
N SER A 314 -2.82 1.21 16.01
CA SER A 314 -2.26 1.45 17.34
C SER A 314 -1.07 0.55 17.65
N LEU A 315 -1.13 -0.73 17.27
CA LEU A 315 -0.02 -1.67 17.41
C LEU A 315 1.21 -1.23 16.59
N TYR A 316 0.99 -0.77 15.36
CA TYR A 316 2.06 -0.20 14.54
C TYR A 316 2.67 1.03 15.20
N LEU A 317 1.85 1.99 15.62
CA LEU A 317 2.31 3.23 16.27
C LEU A 317 3.08 2.95 17.56
N LEU A 318 2.59 2.02 18.39
CA LEU A 318 3.27 1.61 19.63
C LEU A 318 4.62 0.94 19.32
N THR A 319 4.65 0.02 18.36
CA THR A 319 5.88 -0.67 17.96
C THR A 319 6.89 0.32 17.38
N ALA A 320 6.42 1.22 16.52
CA ALA A 320 7.21 2.30 15.93
C ALA A 320 7.86 3.17 17.00
N PHE A 321 7.05 3.61 17.97
CA PHE A 321 7.50 4.44 19.08
C PHE A 321 8.52 3.70 19.96
N LEU A 322 8.22 2.46 20.38
CA LEU A 322 9.11 1.66 21.22
C LEU A 322 10.46 1.41 20.55
N LEU A 323 10.46 1.00 19.27
CA LEU A 323 11.69 0.77 18.52
C LEU A 323 12.50 2.06 18.37
N TYR A 324 11.84 3.18 18.08
CA TYR A 324 12.49 4.49 18.00
C TYR A 324 13.14 4.89 19.33
N THR A 325 12.45 4.73 20.45
CA THR A 325 13.01 5.03 21.78
C THR A 325 14.18 4.12 22.13
N LEU A 326 14.09 2.83 21.81
CA LEU A 326 15.17 1.87 22.05
C LEU A 326 16.42 2.23 21.24
N MET A 327 16.27 2.58 19.97
CA MET A 327 17.40 2.99 19.14
C MET A 327 18.05 4.28 19.60
N HIS A 328 17.25 5.28 20.00
CA HIS A 328 17.80 6.52 20.57
C HIS A 328 18.58 6.26 21.85
N ALA A 329 18.07 5.40 22.73
CA ALA A 329 18.79 5.02 23.94
C ALA A 329 20.12 4.29 23.61
N ILE A 330 20.14 3.41 22.59
CA ILE A 330 21.36 2.67 22.23
C ILE A 330 22.40 3.55 21.52
N LEU A 331 21.97 4.47 20.66
CA LEU A 331 22.85 5.26 19.79
C LEU A 331 23.28 6.60 20.38
N TRP A 332 22.55 7.14 21.36
CA TRP A 332 22.82 8.47 21.93
C TRP A 332 23.41 8.43 23.35
N ASP A 333 23.21 7.35 24.11
CA ASP A 333 23.90 7.12 25.40
C ASP A 333 25.25 6.38 25.25
N SER A 334 25.71 6.14 24.01
CA SER A 334 27.05 5.62 23.66
C SER A 334 27.90 6.69 23.01
#